data_AF-H8H2V0-F1
#
_entry.id   AF-H8H2V0-F1
#
_cell.length_a   1.000
_cell.length_b   1.000
_cell.length_c   1.000
_cell.angle_alpha   90.00
_cell.angle_beta   90.00
_cell.angle_gamma   90.00
#
_symmetry.space_group_name_H-M   'P 1'
#
loop_
_entity.id
_entity.type
_entity.pdbx_description
1 polymer ?
#
loop_
_entity_poly.entity_id
_entity_poly.type
_entity_poly.pdbx_seq_one_letter_code
_entity_poly.pdbx_strand_id
1 'polypeptide(L)' 'MPATNQAVLMQINEAVNLRYDMEIRWGCKSVEARRLAMMTAEYITQTLNGSEQMRVLLHVAYGLEQRG' A
#
# COMPACT_ATOMS: atom_id res chain seq x y z
N MET A 1 -15.24 13.68 11.31
CA MET A 1 -14.85 13.04 10.04
C MET A 1 -15.04 11.55 10.19
N PRO A 2 -15.69 10.84 9.26
CA PRO A 2 -15.86 9.39 9.40
C PRO A 2 -14.48 8.76 9.25
N ALA A 3 -14.07 7.95 10.23
CA ALA A 3 -12.83 7.18 10.13
C ALA A 3 -12.87 6.35 8.84
N THR A 4 -11.74 6.26 8.12
CA THR A 4 -11.59 5.36 6.98
C THR A 4 -12.09 3.97 7.39
N ASN A 5 -13.13 3.49 6.72
CA ASN A 5 -13.77 2.22 7.02
C ASN A 5 -12.69 1.12 7.01
N GLN A 6 -12.63 0.29 8.05
CA GLN A 6 -11.64 -0.76 8.20
C GLN A 6 -11.63 -1.72 6.99
N ALA A 7 -12.78 -1.91 6.34
CA ALA A 7 -12.88 -2.67 5.09
C ALA A 7 -12.10 -2.02 3.93
N VAL A 8 -12.13 -0.69 3.81
CA VAL A 8 -11.40 0.06 2.77
C VAL A 8 -9.90 -0.04 3.00
N LEU A 9 -9.44 0.08 4.25
CA LEU A 9 -8.04 -0.12 4.61
C LEU A 9 -7.54 -1.50 4.23
N MET A 10 -8.34 -2.54 4.51
CA MET A 10 -8.01 -3.92 4.16
C MET A 10 -7.92 -4.12 2.64
N GLN A 11 -8.87 -3.57 1.87
CA GLN A 11 -8.86 -3.62 0.41
C GLN A 11 -7.64 -2.93 -0.20
N ILE A 12 -7.26 -1.76 0.33
CA ILE A 12 -6.06 -1.05 -0.13
C ILE A 12 -4.82 -1.90 0.17
N ASN A 13 -4.72 -2.48 1.36
CA ASN A 13 -3.60 -3.32 1.74
C ASN A 13 -3.49 -4.57 0.85
N GLU A 14 -4.59 -5.24 0.55
CA GLU A 14 -4.63 -6.38 -0.37
C GLU A 14 -4.17 -5.98 -1.78
N ALA A 15 -4.68 -4.87 -2.32
CA ALA A 15 -4.29 -4.39 -3.65
C ALA A 15 -2.80 -4.06 -3.75
N VAL A 16 -2.24 -3.44 -2.70
CA VAL A 16 -0.81 -3.10 -2.66
C VAL A 16 0.06 -4.35 -2.50
N ASN A 17 -0.33 -5.30 -1.65
CA ASN A 17 0.38 -6.56 -1.50
C ASN A 17 0.34 -7.38 -2.80
N LEU A 18 -0.78 -7.39 -3.51
CA LEU A 18 -0.89 -8.04 -4.82
C LEU A 18 0.08 -7.41 -5.82
N ARG A 19 0.17 -6.07 -5.88
CA ARG A 19 1.15 -5.39 -6.72
C ARG A 19 2.57 -5.81 -6.34
N TYR A 20 2.93 -5.80 -5.06
CA TYR A 20 4.24 -6.26 -4.60
C TYR A 20 4.55 -7.68 -5.06
N ASP A 21 3.65 -8.63 -4.83
CA ASP A 21 3.82 -10.03 -5.21
C ASP A 21 3.95 -10.21 -6.74
N MET A 22 3.25 -9.38 -7.54
CA MET A 22 3.38 -9.38 -8.99
C MET A 22 4.77 -8.91 -9.44
N GLU A 23 5.28 -7.81 -8.88
CA GLU A 23 6.62 -7.30 -9.23
C GLU A 23 7.71 -8.31 -8.85
N ILE A 24 7.59 -8.97 -7.68
CA ILE A 24 8.50 -10.06 -7.28
C ILE A 24 8.47 -11.21 -8.29
N ARG A 25 7.28 -11.63 -8.73
CA ARG A 25 7.13 -12.70 -9.74
C ARG A 25 7.72 -12.29 -11.10
N TRP A 26 7.73 -11.00 -11.42
CA TRP A 26 8.38 -10.47 -12.62
C TRP A 26 9.89 -10.27 -12.48
N GLY A 27 10.46 -10.58 -11.32
CA GLY A 27 11.91 -10.56 -11.10
C GLY A 27 12.45 -9.25 -10.52
N CYS A 28 11.59 -8.33 -10.08
CA CYS A 28 12.04 -7.15 -9.35
C CYS A 28 12.70 -7.55 -8.02
N LYS A 29 13.70 -6.77 -7.60
CA LYS A 29 14.25 -6.89 -6.25
C LYS A 29 13.20 -6.44 -5.24
N SER A 30 13.22 -7.02 -4.03
CA SER A 30 12.32 -6.65 -2.92
C SER A 30 12.22 -5.14 -2.67
N VAL A 31 13.34 -4.40 -2.75
CA VAL A 31 13.36 -2.94 -2.57
C VAL A 31 12.63 -2.20 -3.71
N GLU A 32 12.80 -2.66 -4.95
CA GLU A 32 12.14 -2.07 -6.12
C GLU A 32 10.64 -2.39 -6.13
N ALA A 33 10.27 -3.64 -5.85
CA ALA A 33 8.89 -4.07 -5.71
C ALA A 33 8.17 -3.28 -4.60
N ARG A 34 8.83 -3.04 -3.45
CA ARG A 34 8.29 -2.20 -2.37
C ARG A 34 8.02 -0.78 -2.84
N ARG A 35 8.96 -0.17 -3.59
CA ARG A 35 8.79 1.18 -4.13
C ARG A 35 7.58 1.26 -5.07
N LEU A 36 7.44 0.31 -5.99
CA LEU A 36 6.33 0.26 -6.95
C LEU A 36 4.97 0.02 -6.25
N ALA A 37 4.96 -0.83 -5.23
CA ALA A 37 3.80 -1.07 -4.39
C ALA A 37 3.39 0.20 -3.62
N MET A 38 4.35 0.95 -3.06
CA MET A 38 4.07 2.24 -2.40
C MET A 38 3.54 3.30 -3.36
N MET A 39 4.08 3.40 -4.58
CA MET A 39 3.52 4.30 -5.60
C MET A 39 2.06 3.97 -5.93
N THR A 40 1.71 2.67 -5.94
CA THR A 40 0.33 2.23 -6.13
C THR A 40 -0.54 2.63 -4.93
N ALA A 41 -0.04 2.51 -3.71
CA ALA A 41 -0.73 2.94 -2.50
C ALA A 41 -1.02 4.45 -2.50
N GLU A 42 -0.03 5.28 -2.87
CA GLU A 42 -0.18 6.73 -3.02
C GLU A 42 -1.26 7.09 -4.03
N TYR A 43 -1.24 6.44 -5.19
CA TYR A 43 -2.24 6.66 -6.24
C TYR A 43 -3.66 6.29 -5.79
N ILE A 44 -3.85 5.12 -5.17
CA ILE A 44 -5.18 4.66 -4.71
C ILE A 44 -5.73 5.58 -3.62
N THR A 45 -4.85 6.11 -2.77
CA THR A 45 -5.23 6.93 -1.62
C THR A 45 -5.30 8.43 -1.90
N GLN A 46 -5.04 8.87 -3.14
CA GLN A 46 -5.00 10.29 -3.50
C GLN A 46 -6.30 11.07 -3.25
N THR A 47 -7.44 10.36 -3.20
CA THR A 47 -8.77 10.96 -2.95
C THR A 47 -9.11 11.02 -1.47
N LEU A 48 -8.30 10.43 -0.59
CA LEU A 48 -8.48 10.51 0.86
C LEU A 48 -8.02 11.88 1.37
N ASN A 49 -8.55 12.30 2.52
CA ASN A 49 -7.99 13.48 3.17
C ASN A 49 -6.55 13.20 3.65
N GLY A 50 -5.72 14.24 3.77
CA GLY A 50 -4.29 14.06 4.07
C GLY A 50 -3.99 13.28 5.35
N SER A 51 -4.86 13.37 6.37
CA SER A 51 -4.68 12.62 7.63
C SER A 51 -5.01 11.14 7.53
N GLU A 52 -5.94 10.78 6.65
CA GLU A 52 -6.34 9.41 6.35
C GLU A 52 -5.35 8.79 5.37
N GLN A 53 -4.99 9.53 4.32
CA GLN A 53 -3.96 9.14 3.37
C GLN A 53 -2.67 8.77 4.10
N MET A 54 -2.18 9.65 4.97
CA MET A 54 -0.96 9.39 5.76
C MET A 54 -1.09 8.13 6.62
N ARG A 55 -2.22 7.92 7.29
CA ARG A 55 -2.46 6.72 8.10
C ARG A 55 -2.44 5.44 7.26
N VAL A 56 -3.07 5.46 6.10
CA VAL A 56 -3.09 4.31 5.18
C VAL A 56 -1.68 4.02 4.67
N LEU A 57 -0.94 5.04 4.22
CA LEU A 57 0.42 4.88 3.70
C LEU A 57 1.38 4.34 4.76
N LEU A 58 1.29 4.81 6.01
CA LEU A 58 2.09 4.28 7.11
C LEU A 58 1.77 2.80 7.39
N HIS A 59 0.49 2.43 7.39
CA HIS A 59 0.07 1.04 7.60
C HIS A 59 0.58 0.12 6.49
N VAL A 60 0.47 0.56 5.24
CA VAL A 60 0.96 -0.16 4.06
C VAL A 60 2.49 -0.29 4.08
N ALA A 61 3.20 0.79 4.37
CA ALA A 61 4.67 0.79 4.44
C ALA A 61 5.16 -0.23 5.49
N TYR A 62 4.56 -0.22 6.68
CA TYR A 62 4.86 -1.19 7.73
C TYR A 62 4.59 -2.64 7.30
N GLY A 63 3.44 -2.89 6.64
CA GLY A 63 3.10 -4.22 6.13
C GLY A 63 4.08 -4.72 5.05
N LEU A 64 4.56 -3.83 4.19
CA LEU A 64 5.55 -4.14 3.16
C LEU A 64 6.95 -4.39 3.74
N GLU A 65 7.36 -3.66 4.78
CA GLU A 65 8.62 -3.91 5.48
C GLU A 65 8.67 -5.30 6.12
N GLN A 66 7.56 -5.80 6.66
CA GLN A 66 7.53 -7.13 7.25
C GLN A 66 7.61 -8.27 6.22
N ARG A 67 7.30 -8.00 4.95
CA ARG A 67 7.28 -9.01 3.88
C ARG A 67 8.62 -9.23 3.18
N GLY A 68 9.60 -8.34 3.33
CA GLY A 68 10.80 -8.37 2.48
C GLY A 68 12.03 -7.67 2.98
#